data_AF-A0ABD4SFJ7-F1
#
_entry.id   AF-A0ABD4SFJ7-F1
#
_cell.length_a   1.000
_cell.length_b   1.000
_cell.length_c   1.000
_cell.angle_alpha   90.00
_cell.angle_beta   90.00
_cell.angle_gamma   90.00
#
_symmetry.space_group_name_H-M   'P 1'
#
loop_
_entity.id
_entity.type
_entity.pdbx_description
1 polymer ?
#
loop_
_entity_poly.entity_id
_entity_poly.type
_entity_poly.pdbx_seq_one_letter_code
_entity_poly.pdbx_strand_id
1 'polypeptide(L)'
;MTKNITFDLADTVEMKKPHACQTNNWEVLRLGADIRLKCMGCGHVVMMPRGDFNKKVKKLLAKSNDPVNLKNDFYVAKEDIARPNFG
;
A
#
# COMPACT_ATOMS: atom_id res chain seq x y z
N MET A 1 0.11 20.91 11.54
CA MET A 1 0.27 19.66 12.31
C MET A 1 0.52 18.52 11.34
N THR A 2 1.78 18.27 11.00
CA THR A 2 2.22 17.21 10.08
C THR A 2 1.99 15.87 10.78
N LYS A 3 0.97 15.14 10.35
CA LYS A 3 0.65 13.81 10.89
C LYS A 3 1.75 12.86 10.41
N ASN A 4 2.77 12.63 11.24
CA ASN A 4 3.83 11.67 10.96
C ASN A 4 3.26 10.25 11.12
N ILE A 5 2.61 9.76 10.07
CA ILE A 5 2.19 8.37 9.99
C ILE A 5 3.37 7.59 9.42
N THR A 6 3.90 6.65 10.20
CA THR A 6 4.97 5.75 9.76
C THR A 6 4.34 4.58 9.02
N PHE A 7 4.80 4.33 7.80
CA PHE A 7 4.35 3.25 6.93
C PHE A 7 5.50 2.29 6.66
N ASP A 8 5.20 1.01 6.68
CA ASP A 8 6.14 -0.07 6.40
C ASP A 8 5.77 -0.82 5.12
N LEU A 9 6.68 -1.67 4.64
CA LEU A 9 6.43 -2.51 3.47
C LEU A 9 5.31 -3.51 3.77
N ALA A 10 4.41 -3.71 2.81
CA ALA A 10 3.18 -4.52 2.92
C ALA A 10 2.12 -3.95 3.88
N ASP A 11 2.23 -2.70 4.32
CA ASP A 11 1.16 -2.04 5.06
C ASP A 11 -0.04 -1.71 4.15
N THR A 12 -1.25 -1.78 4.70
CA THR A 12 -2.48 -1.40 3.99
C THR A 12 -2.95 -0.04 4.47
N VAL A 13 -3.10 0.89 3.54
CA VAL A 13 -3.49 2.27 3.77
C VAL A 13 -4.79 2.63 3.06
N GLU A 14 -5.54 3.56 3.63
CA GLU A 14 -6.72 4.15 3.00
C GLU A 14 -6.35 5.47 2.32
N MET A 15 -6.70 5.63 1.04
CA MET A 15 -6.54 6.90 0.34
C MET A 15 -7.78 7.79 0.42
N LYS A 16 -7.57 9.11 0.36
CA LYS A 16 -8.63 10.12 0.36
C LYS A 16 -9.42 10.15 -0.95
N LYS A 17 -8.75 9.91 -2.09
CA LYS A 17 -9.40 9.90 -3.40
C LYS A 17 -9.92 8.49 -3.70
N PRO A 18 -11.16 8.37 -4.20
CA PRO A 18 -11.70 7.08 -4.54
C PRO A 18 -10.98 6.47 -5.75
N HIS A 19 -10.74 5.17 -5.70
CA HIS A 19 -10.27 4.42 -6.87
C HIS A 19 -11.46 4.08 -7.79
N ALA A 20 -11.21 3.86 -9.08
CA ALA A 20 -12.24 3.53 -10.06
C ALA A 20 -13.04 2.25 -9.68
N CYS A 21 -12.41 1.31 -8.97
CA CYS A 21 -13.07 0.11 -8.47
C CYS A 21 -13.86 0.31 -7.16
N GLN A 22 -14.09 1.56 -6.73
CA GLN A 22 -14.79 1.94 -5.50
C GLN A 22 -14.11 1.49 -4.19
N THR A 23 -12.95 0.83 -4.27
CA THR A 23 -12.16 0.39 -3.12
C THR A 23 -10.99 1.33 -2.88
N ASN A 24 -10.86 1.85 -1.66
CA ASN A 24 -9.85 2.85 -1.32
C ASN A 24 -8.68 2.29 -0.51
N ASN A 25 -8.60 0.96 -0.44
CA ASN A 25 -7.59 0.23 0.31
C ASN A 25 -6.43 -0.08 -0.63
N TRP A 26 -5.25 0.36 -0.23
CA TRP A 26 -4.02 0.22 -1.01
C TRP A 26 -2.94 -0.42 -0.15
N GLU A 27 -2.29 -1.44 -0.68
CA GLU A 27 -1.13 -2.07 -0.09
C GLU A 27 0.15 -1.39 -0.59
N VAL A 28 1.10 -1.18 0.32
CA VAL A 28 2.42 -0.60 0.02
C VAL A 28 3.38 -1.69 -0.45
N LEU A 29 3.63 -1.74 -1.76
CA LEU A 29 4.58 -2.67 -2.38
C LEU A 29 6.01 -2.13 -2.45
N ARG A 30 6.21 -0.81 -2.35
CA ARG A 30 7.56 -0.23 -2.37
C ARG A 30 7.60 1.03 -1.55
N LEU A 31 8.64 1.16 -0.72
CA LEU A 31 8.98 2.37 0.00
C LEU A 31 10.31 2.92 -0.51
N GLY A 32 10.32 4.18 -0.93
CA GLY A 32 11.50 4.86 -1.46
C GLY A 32 11.20 6.31 -1.81
N ALA A 33 11.86 6.83 -2.86
CA ALA A 33 11.52 8.11 -3.47
C ALA A 33 10.11 8.08 -4.07
N ASP A 34 9.83 7.02 -4.83
CA ASP A 34 8.51 6.68 -5.34
C ASP A 34 7.92 5.50 -4.56
N ILE A 35 6.64 5.63 -4.25
CA ILE A 35 5.85 4.63 -3.55
C ILE A 35 5.07 3.84 -4.58
N ARG A 36 5.23 2.52 -4.56
CA ARG A 36 4.42 1.61 -5.37
C ARG A 36 3.28 1.08 -4.50
N LEU A 37 2.06 1.19 -4.99
CA LEU A 37 0.85 0.80 -4.29
C LEU A 37 0.04 -0.17 -5.13
N LYS A 38 -0.57 -1.16 -4.47
CA LYS A 38 -1.50 -2.11 -5.10
C LYS A 38 -2.89 -1.94 -4.53
N CYS A 39 -3.89 -1.84 -5.40
CA CYS A 39 -5.27 -1.76 -4.96
C CYS A 39 -5.76 -3.13 -4.47
N MET A 40 -6.28 -3.19 -3.26
CA MET A 40 -6.77 -4.43 -2.64
C MET A 40 -8.12 -4.92 -3.18
N GLY A 41 -8.79 -4.13 -4.03
CA GLY A 41 -10.09 -4.49 -4.62
C GLY A 41 -10.02 -4.95 -6.08
N CYS A 42 -8.94 -4.64 -6.80
CA CYS A 42 -8.80 -4.99 -8.22
C CYS A 42 -7.37 -5.39 -8.63
N GLY A 43 -6.41 -5.36 -7.71
CA GLY A 43 -5.01 -5.70 -7.99
C GLY A 43 -4.24 -4.65 -8.79
N HIS A 44 -4.84 -3.53 -9.20
CA HIS A 44 -4.18 -2.52 -10.01
C HIS A 44 -3.02 -1.85 -9.25
N VAL A 45 -1.89 -1.67 -9.93
CA VAL A 45 -0.67 -1.12 -9.33
C VAL A 45 -0.43 0.29 -9.82
N VAL A 46 -0.15 1.21 -8.90
CA VAL A 46 0.20 2.60 -9.22
C VAL A 46 1.53 2.98 -8.59
N MET A 47 2.26 3.87 -9.24
CA MET A 47 3.48 4.46 -8.72
C MET A 47 3.26 5.95 -8.53
N MET A 48 3.68 6.48 -7.39
CA MET A 48 3.56 7.91 -7.12
C MET A 48 4.69 8.44 -6.24
N PRO A 49 5.04 9.73 -6.36
CA PRO A 49 6.04 10.34 -5.49
C PRO A 49 5.61 10.29 -4.02
N ARG A 50 6.57 10.09 -3.11
CA ARG A 50 6.32 10.06 -1.66
C ARG A 50 5.60 11.30 -1.13
N GLY A 51 5.91 12.48 -1.67
CA GLY A 51 5.25 13.74 -1.28
C GLY A 51 3.74 13.74 -1.57
N ASP A 52 3.37 13.17 -2.71
CA ASP A 52 1.98 13.02 -3.13
C ASP A 52 1.25 11.96 -2.31
N PHE A 53 1.91 10.83 -2.06
CA PHE A 53 1.41 9.76 -1.21
C PHE A 53 1.02 10.29 0.18
N ASN A 54 1.94 11.00 0.85
CA ASN A 54 1.71 11.52 2.19
C ASN A 54 0.53 12.52 2.25
N LYS A 55 0.26 13.28 1.19
CA LYS A 55 -0.89 14.20 1.11
C LYS A 55 -2.21 13.47 0.88
N LYS A 56 -2.18 12.41 0.06
CA LYS A 56 -3.36 11.64 -0.39
C LYS A 56 -3.77 10.54 0.59
N VAL A 57 -2.85 10.06 1.43
CA VAL A 57 -3.16 9.07 2.47
C VAL A 57 -4.08 9.66 3.53
N LYS A 58 -5.05 8.88 3.99
CA LYS A 58 -6.02 9.27 5.02
C LYS A 58 -5.66 8.67 6.36
N LYS A 59 -5.44 7.35 6.39
CA LYS A 59 -5.07 6.56 7.58
C LYS A 59 -4.39 5.25 7.17
N LEU A 60 -3.65 4.67 8.11
CA LEU A 60 -3.24 3.27 8.07
C LEU A 60 -4.43 2.40 8.49
N LEU A 61 -4.76 1.37 7.71
CA LEU A 61 -5.85 0.43 8.03
C LEU A 61 -5.32 -0.82 8.72
N ALA A 62 -4.26 -1.42 8.17
CA ALA A 62 -3.70 -2.66 8.66
C ALA A 62 -2.17 -2.67 8.47
N LYS A 63 -1.49 -3.34 9.39
CA LYS A 63 -0.03 -3.56 9.32
C LYS A 63 0.28 -4.82 8.49
N SER A 64 1.51 -4.92 8.01
CA SER A 64 2.00 -6.04 7.18
C SER A 64 1.77 -7.46 7.69
N ASN A 65 1.44 -7.67 8.96
CA ASN A 65 1.16 -9.01 9.50
C ASN A 65 -0.24 -9.12 10.13
N ASP A 66 -1.15 -8.23 9.75
CA ASP A 66 -2.50 -8.22 10.26
C ASP A 66 -3.35 -9.32 9.57
N PRO A 67 -4.16 -10.10 10.33
CA PRO A 67 -5.00 -11.15 9.75
C PRO A 67 -6.04 -10.63 8.74
N VAL A 68 -6.37 -9.34 8.73
CA VAL A 68 -7.22 -8.72 7.70
C VAL A 68 -6.56 -8.76 6.32
N ASN A 69 -5.24 -8.58 6.26
CA ASN A 69 -4.49 -8.59 5.01
C ASN A 69 -4.39 -10.01 4.44
N LEU A 70 -4.14 -11.00 5.28
CA LEU A 70 -4.00 -12.42 4.88
C LEU A 70 -5.26 -13.01 4.24
N LYS A 71 -6.43 -12.41 4.48
CA LYS A 71 -7.71 -12.85 3.90
C LYS A 71 -7.98 -12.29 2.51
N ASN A 72 -7.16 -11.37 2.01
CA ASN A 72 -7.39 -10.74 0.71
C ASN A 72 -6.52 -11.40 -0.37
N ASP A 73 -7.16 -11.90 -1.43
CA ASP A 73 -6.50 -12.58 -2.56
C ASP A 73 -5.44 -11.72 -3.27
N PHE A 74 -5.54 -10.39 -3.17
CA PHE A 74 -4.60 -9.46 -3.78
C PHE A 74 -3.44 -9.07 -2.87
N TYR A 75 -3.39 -9.52 -1.61
CA TYR A 75 -2.32 -9.16 -0.69
C TYR A 75 -1.01 -9.83 -1.06
N VAL A 76 0.11 -9.13 -0.95
CA VAL A 76 1.45 -9.65 -1.23
C VAL A 76 2.29 -9.57 0.05
N ALA A 77 2.64 -10.73 0.59
CA ALA A 77 3.48 -10.80 1.78
C ALA A 77 4.82 -10.08 1.57
N LYS A 78 5.34 -9.47 2.64
CA LYS A 78 6.61 -8.73 2.64
C LYS A 78 7.75 -9.54 2.00
N GLU A 79 7.77 -10.84 2.25
CA GLU A 79 8.76 -11.80 1.74
C GLU A 79 8.73 -11.92 0.22
N ASP A 80 7.55 -11.89 -0.40
CA ASP A 80 7.38 -12.03 -1.84
C ASP A 80 7.60 -10.71 -2.60
N ILE A 81 7.41 -9.57 -1.92
CA ILE A 81 7.69 -8.24 -2.50
C ILE A 81 9.20 -8.04 -2.71
N ALA A 82 10.00 -8.47 -1.74
CA ALA A 82 11.42 -8.12 -1.65
C ALA A 82 12.33 -9.08 -2.42
N ARG A 83 11.82 -10.19 -2.97
CA ARG A 83 12.60 -11.15 -3.76
C ARG A 83 13.08 -10.48 -5.05
N PRO A 84 14.37 -10.11 -5.17
CA PRO A 84 14.92 -9.84 -6.48
C PRO A 84 14.84 -11.18 -7.19
N ASN A 85 14.33 -11.23 -8.41
CA ASN A 85 14.53 -12.41 -9.25
C ASN A 85 16.05 -12.58 -9.44
N PHE A 86 16.70 -13.29 -8.51
CA PHE A 86 18.02 -13.86 -8.69
C PHE A 86 17.82 -15.06 -9.62
N GLY A 87 17.68 -14.74 -10.91
CA GLY A 87 17.88 -15.68 -12.00
C GLY A 87 19.30 -15.55 -12.50
#